data_AF-A0A6L8W5K7-F1
#
_entry.id   AF-A0A6L8W5K7-F1
#
_cell.length_a   1.000
_cell.length_b   1.000
_cell.length_c   1.000
_cell.angle_alpha   90.00
_cell.angle_beta   90.00
_cell.angle_gamma   90.00
#
_symmetry.space_group_name_H-M   'P 1'
#
loop_
_entity.id
_entity.type
_entity.pdbx_description
1 polymer ?
#
loop_
_entity_poly.entity_id
_entity_poly.type
_entity_poly.pdbx_seq_one_letter_code
_entity_poly.pdbx_strand_id
1 'polypeptide(L)'
;MGKKAEPEDKRLGNQFWRIRSIHGRNPDFPTPEKLESACEEYFDFAESNPLISAKPHVIDGEIVYSQTPILRAMTIKHLCRFLGISHQTWLNYKNHQNKGFLVVITRVENIIYCQKFSGAAANLLNANIIARDLGLRDESSVKLKTSNCELPSDISPEKAADKYKNFLDRK
;
A
#
# COMPACT_ATOMS: atom_id res chain seq x y z
N MET A 1 -45.51 -13.44 -16.44
CA MET A 1 -44.45 -12.54 -16.97
C MET A 1 -43.34 -12.44 -15.95
N GLY A 2 -42.26 -13.19 -16.13
CA GLY A 2 -41.06 -13.05 -15.27
C GLY A 2 -40.41 -11.71 -15.57
N LYS A 3 -40.19 -10.89 -14.54
CA LYS A 3 -39.40 -9.66 -14.67
C LYS A 3 -38.04 -10.05 -15.23
N LYS A 4 -37.69 -9.57 -16.43
CA LYS A 4 -36.31 -9.64 -16.92
C LYS A 4 -35.47 -8.91 -15.88
N ALA A 5 -34.51 -9.62 -15.26
CA ALA A 5 -33.49 -8.96 -14.46
C ALA A 5 -32.85 -7.88 -15.33
N GLU A 6 -32.79 -6.64 -14.84
CA GLU A 6 -32.02 -5.60 -15.50
C GLU A 6 -30.59 -6.10 -15.70
N PRO A 7 -29.91 -5.71 -16.80
CA PRO A 7 -28.56 -6.17 -17.06
C PRO A 7 -27.69 -5.75 -15.87
N GLU A 8 -27.27 -6.72 -15.06
CA GLU A 8 -26.31 -6.48 -13.97
C GLU A 8 -25.11 -5.75 -14.55
N ASP A 9 -24.86 -4.52 -14.09
CA ASP A 9 -23.69 -3.77 -14.54
C ASP A 9 -22.45 -4.59 -14.17
N LYS A 10 -21.72 -5.01 -15.21
CA LYS A 10 -20.56 -5.92 -15.13
C LYS A 10 -19.39 -5.32 -14.32
N ARG A 11 -19.54 -4.09 -13.84
CA ARG A 11 -18.60 -3.33 -13.01
C ARG A 11 -18.92 -3.37 -11.52
N LEU A 12 -20.08 -3.89 -11.12
CA LEU A 12 -20.53 -3.88 -9.72
C LEU A 12 -19.84 -4.96 -8.87
N GLY A 13 -19.35 -4.55 -7.71
CA GLY A 13 -18.82 -5.44 -6.66
C GLY A 13 -17.36 -5.86 -6.84
N ASN A 14 -17.08 -7.15 -6.63
CA ASN A 14 -15.72 -7.68 -6.53
C ASN A 14 -15.13 -8.12 -7.88
N GLN A 15 -15.86 -7.95 -8.99
CA GLN A 15 -15.45 -8.40 -10.33
C GLN A 15 -14.49 -7.43 -11.03
N PHE A 16 -13.49 -6.91 -10.31
CA PHE A 16 -12.57 -5.88 -10.81
C PHE A 16 -11.84 -6.30 -12.11
N TRP A 17 -11.67 -7.60 -12.34
CA TRP A 17 -11.03 -8.13 -13.55
C TRP A 17 -11.85 -7.90 -14.83
N ARG A 18 -13.16 -7.66 -14.75
CA ARG A 18 -14.02 -7.35 -15.89
C ARG A 18 -14.02 -5.87 -16.25
N ILE A 19 -13.46 -5.04 -15.37
CA ILE A 19 -13.44 -3.59 -15.49
C ILE A 19 -12.31 -3.22 -16.43
N ARG A 20 -12.70 -2.63 -17.54
CA ARG A 20 -11.81 -2.11 -18.56
C ARG A 20 -12.53 -0.93 -19.22
N SER A 21 -11.84 0.21 -19.34
CA SER A 21 -12.42 1.40 -19.97
C SER A 21 -12.78 1.15 -21.45
N ILE A 22 -12.00 0.32 -22.17
CA ILE A 22 -12.18 0.12 -23.62
C ILE A 22 -12.00 -1.36 -24.03
N HIS A 23 -12.89 -1.91 -24.87
CA HIS A 23 -12.67 -3.19 -25.56
C HIS A 23 -11.86 -2.92 -26.85
N GLY A 24 -10.60 -3.39 -26.94
CA GLY A 24 -9.79 -3.24 -28.16
C GLY A 24 -8.30 -2.95 -27.90
N ARG A 25 -7.64 -2.32 -28.90
CA ARG A 25 -6.24 -1.90 -28.88
C ARG A 25 -5.92 -1.15 -27.58
N ASN A 26 -4.76 -1.44 -26.97
CA ASN A 26 -4.31 -0.73 -25.78
C ASN A 26 -4.39 0.78 -26.04
N PRO A 27 -5.10 1.56 -25.20
CA PRO A 27 -5.10 3.00 -25.32
C PRO A 27 -3.66 3.50 -25.16
N ASP A 28 -3.23 4.27 -26.15
CA ASP A 28 -2.04 5.09 -26.03
C ASP A 28 -2.53 6.50 -25.69
N PHE A 29 -2.02 7.07 -24.60
CA PHE A 29 -2.36 8.43 -24.18
C PHE A 29 -1.40 9.40 -24.88
N PRO A 30 -1.85 10.14 -25.91
CA PRO A 30 -0.97 10.99 -26.70
C PRO A 30 -0.57 12.26 -25.95
N THR A 31 -1.34 12.67 -24.95
CA THR A 31 -1.09 13.88 -24.16
C THR A 31 -1.25 13.60 -22.66
N PRO A 32 -0.53 14.33 -21.79
CA PRO A 32 -0.64 14.20 -20.33
C PRO A 32 -2.06 14.43 -19.82
N GLU A 33 -2.80 15.38 -20.40
CA GLU A 33 -4.15 15.75 -19.97
C GLU A 33 -5.15 14.61 -20.20
N LYS A 34 -4.96 13.83 -21.27
CA LYS A 34 -5.79 12.64 -21.52
C LYS A 34 -5.48 11.51 -20.55
N LEU A 35 -4.21 11.33 -20.17
CA LEU A 35 -3.84 10.38 -19.14
C LEU A 35 -4.44 10.79 -17.79
N GLU A 36 -4.38 12.08 -17.48
CA GLU A 36 -4.91 12.65 -16.24
C GLU A 36 -6.42 12.43 -16.11
N SER A 37 -7.20 12.82 -17.13
CA SER A 37 -8.64 12.63 -17.14
C SER A 37 -9.03 11.15 -16.98
N ALA A 38 -8.30 10.24 -17.62
CA ALA A 38 -8.54 8.81 -17.47
C ALA A 38 -8.17 8.27 -16.07
N CYS A 39 -7.19 8.89 -15.39
CA CYS A 39 -6.88 8.58 -14.00
C CYS A 39 -7.95 9.11 -13.04
N GLU A 40 -8.55 10.27 -13.33
CA GLU A 40 -9.67 10.82 -12.57
C GLU A 40 -10.90 9.91 -12.65
N GLU A 41 -11.23 9.39 -13.84
CA GLU A 41 -12.29 8.37 -14.01
C GLU A 41 -12.04 7.12 -13.15
N TYR A 42 -10.78 6.72 -12.96
CA TYR A 42 -10.43 5.61 -12.07
C TYR A 42 -10.66 5.96 -10.60
N PHE A 43 -10.39 7.20 -10.18
CA PHE A 43 -10.62 7.62 -8.81
C PHE A 43 -12.12 7.63 -8.48
N ASP A 44 -12.92 8.22 -9.36
CA ASP A 44 -14.38 8.22 -9.25
C ASP A 44 -14.94 6.79 -9.23
N PHE A 45 -14.38 5.92 -10.07
CA PHE A 45 -14.72 4.50 -10.06
C PHE A 45 -14.42 3.84 -8.72
N ALA A 46 -13.22 4.06 -8.15
CA ALA A 46 -12.81 3.43 -6.90
C ALA A 46 -13.66 3.91 -5.70
N GLU A 47 -14.12 5.17 -5.73
CA GLU A 47 -15.01 5.74 -4.72
C GLU A 47 -16.45 5.22 -4.85
N SER A 48 -17.00 5.20 -6.08
CA SER A 48 -18.36 4.72 -6.34
C SER A 48 -18.53 3.19 -6.24
N ASN A 49 -17.42 2.43 -6.22
CA ASN A 49 -17.44 0.96 -6.19
C ASN A 49 -16.69 0.40 -4.97
N PRO A 50 -17.21 0.59 -3.74
CA PRO A 50 -16.63 -0.01 -2.55
C PRO A 50 -16.64 -1.54 -2.61
N LEU A 51 -15.83 -2.17 -1.77
CA LEU A 51 -15.89 -3.61 -1.55
C LEU A 51 -17.06 -3.91 -0.62
N ILE A 52 -17.85 -4.94 -0.89
CA ILE A 52 -18.97 -5.32 -0.03
C ILE A 52 -18.53 -6.42 0.93
N SER A 53 -18.66 -6.17 2.23
CA SER A 53 -18.46 -7.17 3.28
C SER A 53 -19.81 -7.62 3.83
N ALA A 54 -20.05 -8.93 3.78
CA ALA A 54 -21.19 -9.54 4.44
C ALA A 54 -20.80 -9.89 5.89
N LYS A 55 -21.45 -9.27 6.87
CA LYS A 55 -21.27 -9.58 8.29
C LYS A 55 -22.53 -10.26 8.83
N PRO A 56 -22.42 -11.43 9.47
CA PRO A 56 -23.56 -12.07 10.11
C PRO A 56 -23.94 -11.31 11.39
N HIS A 57 -25.24 -11.11 11.57
CA HIS A 57 -25.87 -10.61 12.78
C HIS A 57 -26.94 -11.60 13.22
N VAL A 58 -27.12 -11.77 14.52
CA VAL A 58 -28.24 -12.56 15.04
C VAL A 58 -29.33 -11.60 15.46
N ILE A 59 -30.50 -11.73 14.83
CA ILE A 59 -31.70 -10.97 15.17
C ILE A 59 -32.78 -12.01 15.47
N ASP A 60 -33.30 -12.00 16.69
CA ASP A 60 -34.35 -12.91 17.16
C ASP A 60 -34.06 -14.42 16.94
N GLY A 61 -32.79 -14.80 17.05
CA GLY A 61 -32.34 -16.18 16.88
C GLY A 61 -32.06 -16.61 15.43
N GLU A 62 -32.30 -15.72 14.45
CA GLU A 62 -31.97 -15.95 13.05
C GLU A 62 -30.68 -15.23 12.64
N ILE A 63 -29.88 -15.87 11.76
CA ILE A 63 -28.65 -15.28 11.23
C ILE A 63 -29.00 -14.44 9.99
N VAL A 64 -28.91 -13.12 10.11
CA VAL A 64 -29.10 -12.14 9.05
C VAL A 64 -27.75 -11.59 8.61
N TYR A 65 -27.46 -11.59 7.31
CA TYR A 65 -26.23 -11.00 6.79
C TYR A 65 -26.45 -9.53 6.43
N SER A 66 -25.76 -8.61 7.11
CA SER A 66 -25.72 -7.21 6.71
C SER A 66 -24.61 -6.99 5.68
N GLN A 67 -24.89 -6.22 4.64
CA GLN A 67 -23.88 -5.81 3.66
C GLN A 67 -23.36 -4.43 4.04
N THR A 68 -22.08 -4.35 4.37
CA THR A 68 -21.40 -3.08 4.69
C THR A 68 -20.39 -2.75 3.59
N PRO A 69 -20.44 -1.53 3.01
CA PRO A 69 -19.41 -1.07 2.09
C PRO A 69 -18.10 -0.82 2.85
N ILE A 70 -17.00 -1.29 2.28
CA ILE A 70 -15.63 -1.10 2.74
C ILE A 70 -14.85 -0.35 1.67
N LEU A 71 -14.00 0.57 2.11
CA LEU A 71 -13.12 1.36 1.23
C LEU A 71 -12.26 0.44 0.36
N ARG A 72 -12.21 0.72 -0.95
CA ARG A 72 -11.31 0.04 -1.88
C ARG A 72 -9.94 0.72 -1.85
N ALA A 73 -8.90 -0.03 -1.48
CA ALA A 73 -7.53 0.49 -1.56
C ALA A 73 -7.16 0.72 -3.04
N MET A 74 -6.75 1.93 -3.39
CA MET A 74 -6.27 2.24 -4.74
C MET A 74 -4.86 1.67 -4.94
N THR A 75 -4.57 1.18 -6.14
CA THR A 75 -3.23 0.68 -6.50
C THR A 75 -2.89 1.01 -7.95
N ILE A 76 -1.61 1.25 -8.23
CA ILE A 76 -1.13 1.50 -9.59
C ILE A 76 -1.43 0.31 -10.52
N LYS A 77 -1.34 -0.92 -10.00
CA LYS A 77 -1.69 -2.13 -10.76
C LYS A 77 -3.17 -2.14 -11.17
N HIS A 78 -4.06 -1.77 -10.25
CA HIS A 78 -5.49 -1.69 -10.53
C HIS A 78 -5.82 -0.53 -11.47
N LEU A 79 -5.18 0.63 -11.30
CA LEU A 79 -5.25 1.73 -12.25
C LEU A 79 -4.82 1.29 -13.66
N CYS A 80 -3.66 0.66 -13.81
CA CYS A 80 -3.19 0.14 -15.10
C CYS A 80 -4.19 -0.83 -15.72
N ARG A 81 -4.80 -1.70 -14.90
CA ARG A 81 -5.85 -2.62 -15.35
C ARG A 81 -7.09 -1.88 -15.85
N PHE A 82 -7.53 -0.87 -15.12
CA PHE A 82 -8.68 -0.03 -15.46
C PHE A 82 -8.47 0.72 -16.78
N LEU A 83 -7.30 1.37 -16.91
CA LEU A 83 -6.85 2.07 -18.11
C LEU A 83 -6.61 1.11 -19.29
N GLY A 84 -6.41 -0.19 -19.03
CA GLY A 84 -6.09 -1.16 -20.08
C GLY A 84 -4.66 -1.06 -20.59
N ILE A 85 -3.73 -0.54 -19.78
CA ILE A 85 -2.31 -0.44 -20.11
C ILE A 85 -1.48 -1.44 -19.28
N SER A 86 -0.28 -1.74 -19.76
CA SER A 86 0.68 -2.53 -18.98
C SER A 86 1.35 -1.67 -17.91
N HIS A 87 1.84 -2.30 -16.84
CA HIS A 87 2.68 -1.59 -15.87
C HIS A 87 3.95 -1.02 -16.50
N GLN A 88 4.51 -1.67 -17.53
CA GLN A 88 5.65 -1.14 -18.28
C GLN A 88 5.29 0.15 -19.01
N THR A 89 4.10 0.25 -19.58
CA THR A 89 3.60 1.47 -20.24
C THR A 89 3.53 2.64 -19.25
N TRP A 90 3.05 2.39 -18.02
CA TRP A 90 3.06 3.38 -16.94
C TRP A 90 4.46 3.89 -16.63
N LEU A 91 5.43 2.98 -16.49
CA LEU A 91 6.85 3.34 -16.27
C LEU A 91 7.45 4.10 -17.46
N ASN A 92 7.06 3.77 -18.68
CA ASN A 92 7.53 4.46 -19.88
C ASN A 92 7.04 5.92 -19.91
N TYR A 93 5.80 6.19 -19.50
CA TYR A 93 5.30 7.56 -19.36
C TYR A 93 6.07 8.33 -18.28
N LYS A 94 6.49 7.67 -17.19
CA LYS A 94 7.31 8.29 -16.14
C LYS A 94 8.70 8.69 -16.64
N ASN A 95 9.27 7.89 -17.53
CA ASN A 95 10.59 8.12 -18.14
C ASN A 95 10.50 8.88 -19.48
N HIS A 96 9.31 9.37 -19.85
CA HIS A 96 9.09 10.04 -21.12
C HIS A 96 9.79 11.41 -21.13
N GLN A 97 10.28 11.84 -22.30
CA GLN A 97 10.97 13.13 -22.44
C GLN A 97 10.05 14.34 -22.15
N ASN A 98 8.75 14.18 -22.42
CA ASN A 98 7.74 15.18 -22.08
C ASN A 98 7.49 15.19 -20.56
N LYS A 99 7.96 16.26 -19.90
CA LYS A 99 7.81 16.51 -18.46
C LYS A 99 6.35 16.55 -17.97
N GLY A 100 5.37 16.81 -18.85
CA GLY A 100 3.96 16.81 -18.48
C GLY A 100 3.48 15.45 -17.98
N PHE A 101 3.94 14.34 -18.57
CA PHE A 101 3.58 13.00 -18.10
C PHE A 101 4.13 12.73 -16.69
N LEU A 102 5.35 13.19 -16.40
CA LEU A 102 5.95 13.05 -15.08
C LEU A 102 5.12 13.76 -14.01
N VAL A 103 4.66 14.99 -14.30
CA VAL A 103 3.81 15.75 -13.35
C VAL A 103 2.51 15.01 -13.06
N VAL A 104 1.82 14.51 -14.09
CA VAL A 104 0.58 13.75 -13.93
C VAL A 104 0.81 12.46 -13.15
N ILE A 105 1.85 11.69 -13.48
CA ILE A 105 2.16 10.43 -12.80
C ILE A 105 2.49 10.67 -11.32
N THR A 106 3.31 11.66 -11.02
CA THR A 106 3.63 12.01 -9.63
C THR A 106 2.38 12.44 -8.87
N ARG A 107 1.49 13.23 -9.49
CA ARG A 107 0.20 13.60 -8.89
C ARG A 107 -0.65 12.37 -8.56
N VAL A 108 -0.78 11.45 -9.52
CA VAL A 108 -1.57 10.21 -9.37
C VAL A 108 -0.97 9.28 -8.31
N GLU A 109 0.35 9.08 -8.31
CA GLU A 109 1.05 8.27 -7.29
C GLU A 109 0.82 8.85 -5.89
N ASN A 110 0.88 10.19 -5.74
CA ASN A 110 0.62 10.88 -4.48
C ASN A 110 -0.83 10.74 -4.02
N ILE A 111 -1.81 10.87 -4.92
CA ILE A 111 -3.24 10.69 -4.58
C ILE A 111 -3.48 9.27 -4.06
N ILE A 112 -2.96 8.26 -4.76
CA ILE A 112 -3.08 6.85 -4.37
C ILE A 112 -2.39 6.59 -3.02
N TYR A 113 -1.24 7.20 -2.78
CA TYR A 113 -0.57 7.15 -1.48
C TYR A 113 -1.47 7.73 -0.37
N CYS A 114 -1.97 8.96 -0.57
CA CYS A 114 -2.80 9.68 0.40
C CYS A 114 -4.08 8.91 0.73
N GLN A 115 -4.76 8.36 -0.29
CA GLN A 115 -5.99 7.58 -0.10
C GLN A 115 -5.77 6.34 0.78
N LYS A 116 -4.68 5.60 0.52
CA LYS A 116 -4.34 4.43 1.33
C LYS A 116 -3.96 4.82 2.75
N PHE A 117 -3.14 5.86 2.88
CA PHE A 117 -2.66 6.35 4.17
C PHE A 117 -3.83 6.82 5.05
N SER A 118 -4.69 7.69 4.54
CA SER A 118 -5.86 8.20 5.27
C SER A 118 -6.86 7.07 5.56
N GLY A 119 -7.10 6.16 4.61
CA GLY A 119 -7.95 5.00 4.81
C GLY A 119 -7.44 4.06 5.91
N ALA A 120 -6.13 3.84 6.01
CA ALA A 120 -5.54 3.07 7.10
C ALA A 120 -5.62 3.80 8.45
N ALA A 121 -5.34 5.11 8.45
CA ALA A 121 -5.44 5.94 9.65
C ALA A 121 -6.88 6.00 10.21
N ALA A 122 -7.88 5.96 9.33
CA ALA A 122 -9.30 5.93 9.69
C ALA A 122 -9.83 4.50 10.01
N ASN A 123 -8.96 3.49 10.06
CA ASN A 123 -9.32 2.08 10.29
C ASN A 123 -10.31 1.51 9.24
N LEU A 124 -10.33 2.09 8.04
CA LEU A 124 -11.11 1.60 6.90
C LEU A 124 -10.32 0.58 6.06
N LEU A 125 -8.99 0.66 6.11
CA LEU A 125 -8.06 -0.28 5.50
C LEU A 125 -7.18 -0.93 6.58
N ASN A 126 -6.73 -2.16 6.32
CA ASN A 126 -5.86 -2.87 7.25
C ASN A 126 -4.49 -2.17 7.35
N ALA A 127 -4.20 -1.55 8.50
CA ALA A 127 -2.98 -0.77 8.72
C ALA A 127 -1.69 -1.56 8.45
N ASN A 128 -1.62 -2.84 8.82
CA ASN A 128 -0.42 -3.66 8.63
C ASN A 128 -0.14 -3.97 7.15
N ILE A 129 -1.19 -4.15 6.34
CA ILE A 129 -1.04 -4.34 4.89
C ILE A 129 -0.60 -3.03 4.24
N ILE A 130 -1.26 -1.93 4.58
CA ILE A 130 -0.96 -0.62 3.99
C ILE A 130 0.42 -0.11 4.40
N ALA A 131 0.85 -0.28 5.65
CA ALA A 131 2.19 0.10 6.09
C ALA A 131 3.28 -0.59 5.26
N ARG A 132 3.11 -1.88 4.95
CA ARG A 132 4.06 -2.63 4.10
C ARG A 132 4.01 -2.19 2.64
N ASP A 133 2.83 -1.93 2.10
CA ASP A 133 2.65 -1.46 0.72
C ASP A 133 3.21 -0.04 0.50
N LEU A 134 3.06 0.85 1.48
CA LEU A 134 3.61 2.21 1.47
C LEU A 134 5.09 2.28 1.87
N GLY A 135 5.66 1.19 2.41
CA GLY A 135 7.04 1.16 2.88
C GLY A 135 7.28 1.91 4.19
N LEU A 136 6.25 2.08 5.02
CA LEU A 136 6.37 2.63 6.37
C LEU A 136 7.13 1.63 7.24
N ARG A 137 8.16 2.10 7.93
CA ARG A 137 9.04 1.27 8.76
C ARG A 137 8.96 1.73 10.21
N ASP A 138 8.96 0.76 11.12
CA ASP A 138 9.08 1.02 12.54
C ASP A 138 10.53 1.42 12.87
N GLU A 139 10.68 2.53 13.57
CA GLU A 139 11.95 2.93 14.16
C GLU A 139 12.00 2.41 15.59
N SER A 140 13.04 1.64 15.94
CA SER A 140 13.25 1.17 17.30
C SER A 140 14.65 1.53 17.78
N SER A 141 14.73 2.01 19.03
CA SER A 141 16.00 2.29 19.71
C SER A 141 16.24 1.24 20.79
N VAL A 142 17.40 0.59 20.73
CA VAL A 142 17.82 -0.39 21.75
C VAL A 142 18.87 0.26 22.64
N LYS A 143 18.50 0.55 23.89
CA LYS A 143 19.46 0.95 24.92
C LYS A 143 20.17 -0.31 25.44
N LEU A 144 21.41 -0.52 24.99
CA LEU A 144 22.27 -1.56 25.53
C LEU A 144 22.63 -1.20 26.97
N LYS A 145 22.14 -1.99 27.94
CA LYS A 145 22.65 -1.94 29.31
C LYS A 145 23.92 -2.76 29.35
N THR A 146 25.08 -2.12 29.25
CA THR A 146 26.36 -2.79 29.50
C THR A 146 26.44 -3.09 31.00
N SER A 147 26.02 -4.28 31.43
CA SER A 147 26.31 -4.76 32.77
C SER A 147 27.78 -5.19 32.81
N ASN A 148 28.58 -4.46 33.59
CA ASN A 148 29.92 -4.82 34.06
C ASN A 148 31.01 -4.97 32.99
N CYS A 149 31.43 -3.84 32.40
CA CYS A 149 32.83 -3.69 32.00
C CYS A 149 33.43 -2.50 32.77
N GLU A 150 33.27 -2.50 34.10
CA GLU A 150 34.09 -1.65 34.95
C GLU A 150 35.49 -2.28 34.94
N LEU A 151 36.40 -1.68 34.17
CA LEU A 151 37.81 -1.82 34.48
C LEU A 151 37.97 -1.30 35.90
N PRO A 152 38.46 -2.09 36.86
CA PRO A 152 38.54 -1.63 38.24
C PRO A 152 39.46 -0.40 38.26
N SER A 153 38.91 0.74 38.68
CA SER A 153 39.58 2.05 38.67
C SER A 153 40.81 2.12 39.58
N ASP A 154 40.96 1.13 40.47
CA ASP A 154 41.92 1.15 41.57
C ASP A 154 43.06 0.13 41.39
N ILE A 155 43.25 -0.40 40.18
CA ILE A 155 44.40 -1.28 39.91
C ILE A 155 45.63 -0.39 39.72
N SER A 156 46.55 -0.42 40.69
CA SER A 156 47.92 0.10 40.51
C SER A 156 48.49 -0.42 39.18
N PRO A 157 49.21 0.41 38.39
CA PRO A 157 49.80 -0.01 37.13
C PRO A 157 50.59 -1.33 37.22
N GLU A 158 51.23 -1.58 38.36
CA GLU A 158 51.96 -2.81 38.66
C GLU A 158 51.04 -4.03 38.73
N LYS A 159 49.92 -3.92 39.47
CA LYS A 159 48.93 -5.01 39.58
C LYS A 159 48.24 -5.30 38.24
N ALA A 160 48.09 -4.29 37.39
CA ALA A 160 47.53 -4.46 36.05
C ALA A 160 48.50 -5.23 35.15
N ALA A 161 49.79 -4.88 35.19
CA ALA A 161 50.85 -5.55 34.46
C ALA A 161 51.00 -7.02 34.90
N ASP A 162 50.98 -7.30 36.21
CA ASP A 162 51.04 -8.66 36.74
C ASP A 162 49.83 -9.50 36.31
N LYS A 163 48.64 -8.92 36.31
CA LYS A 163 47.42 -9.62 35.86
C LYS A 163 47.48 -9.92 34.36
N TYR A 164 48.06 -9.02 33.57
CA TYR A 164 48.29 -9.22 32.13
C TYR A 164 49.33 -10.31 31.87
N LYS A 165 50.43 -10.31 32.61
CA LYS A 165 51.49 -11.32 32.52
C LYS A 165 50.95 -12.71 32.88
N ASN A 166 50.24 -12.82 33.99
CA ASN A 166 49.57 -14.07 34.41
C ASN A 166 48.50 -14.55 33.41
N PHE A 167 47.88 -13.65 32.65
CA PHE A 167 46.94 -14.01 31.59
C PHE A 167 47.65 -14.55 30.36
N LEU A 168 48.81 -13.98 30.00
CA LEU A 168 49.63 -14.43 28.88
C LEU A 168 50.31 -15.77 29.16
N ASP A 169 50.77 -15.99 30.40
CA ASP A 169 51.43 -17.24 30.83
C ASP A 169 50.46 -18.41 31.02
N ARG A 170 49.14 -18.17 30.96
CA ARG A 170 48.08 -19.20 31.01
C ARG A 170 47.71 -19.78 29.65
N LYS A 171 48.33 -19.32 28.57
CA LYS A 171 48.24 -19.93 27.24
C LYS A 171 49.39 -20.90 27.01
#